data_AF-A0A7G4P263-F1
#
_entry.id   AF-A0A7G4P263-F1
#
_cell.length_a   1.000
_cell.length_b   1.000
_cell.length_c   1.000
_cell.angle_alpha   90.00
_cell.angle_beta   90.00
_cell.angle_gamma   90.00
#
_symmetry.space_group_name_H-M   'P 1'
#
loop_
_entity.id
_entity.type
_entity.pdbx_description
1 polymer ?
#
loop_
_entity_poly.entity_id
_entity_poly.type
_entity_poly.pdbx_seq_one_letter_code
_entity_poly.pdbx_strand_id
1 'polypeptide(L)'
;MNNLNISYNNQSFHWIYSTGLWIERWIFSTNHKDIGTWYIILGVLMGLVGTSLSVLIRIELSSGGSIIGDSIFYNAVITAHGLIMIFFF
;
A
#
# COMPACT_ATOMS: atom_id res chain seq x y z
N MET A 1 40.07 16.32 -21.58
CA MET A 1 39.51 15.62 -20.40
C MET A 1 38.27 16.29 -19.81
N ASN A 2 38.06 17.61 -19.96
CA ASN A 2 36.92 18.31 -19.35
C ASN A 2 35.55 18.06 -20.04
N ASN A 3 35.51 17.82 -21.37
CA ASN A 3 34.25 17.59 -22.10
C ASN A 3 33.59 16.25 -21.78
N LEU A 4 34.37 15.21 -21.46
CA LEU A 4 33.81 13.93 -21.06
C LEU A 4 33.14 14.04 -19.67
N ASN A 5 33.77 14.70 -18.70
CA ASN A 5 33.17 14.95 -17.38
C ASN A 5 31.88 15.78 -17.45
N ILE A 6 31.80 16.75 -18.37
CA ILE A 6 30.58 17.54 -18.59
C ILE A 6 29.46 16.66 -19.20
N SER A 7 29.78 15.76 -20.13
CA SER A 7 28.80 14.83 -20.71
C SER A 7 28.28 13.80 -19.69
N TYR A 8 29.17 13.21 -18.87
CA TYR A 8 28.76 12.29 -17.79
C TYR A 8 27.89 12.99 -16.75
N ASN A 9 28.24 14.23 -16.38
CA ASN A 9 27.45 15.03 -15.45
C ASN A 9 26.06 15.37 -16.02
N ASN A 10 25.97 15.76 -17.30
CA ASN A 10 24.68 16.02 -17.96
C ASN A 10 23.81 14.76 -18.10
N GLN A 11 24.42 13.59 -18.34
CA GLN A 11 23.70 12.32 -18.35
C GLN A 11 23.20 11.94 -16.96
N SER A 12 24.03 12.03 -15.92
CA SER A 12 23.60 11.80 -14.53
C SER A 12 22.49 12.76 -14.10
N PHE A 13 22.55 14.02 -14.52
CA PHE A 13 21.48 14.99 -14.31
C PHE A 13 20.20 14.61 -15.05
N HIS A 14 20.28 14.14 -16.30
CA HIS A 14 19.11 13.69 -17.07
C HIS A 14 18.38 12.51 -16.40
N TRP A 15 19.11 11.55 -15.82
CA TRP A 15 18.50 10.46 -15.05
C TRP A 15 17.76 10.96 -13.80
N ILE A 16 18.27 12.01 -13.14
CA ILE A 16 17.63 12.63 -11.97
C ILE A 16 16.33 13.35 -12.36
N TYR A 17 16.30 14.08 -13.49
CA TYR A 17 15.06 14.71 -13.97
C TYR A 17 14.05 13.65 -14.48
N SER A 18 14.52 12.59 -15.12
CA SER A 18 13.65 11.52 -15.61
C SER A 18 13.01 10.70 -14.49
N THR A 19 13.70 10.50 -13.35
CA THR A 19 13.12 9.81 -12.19
C THR A 19 12.14 10.71 -11.43
N GLY A 20 12.41 12.01 -11.35
CA GLY A 20 11.47 12.99 -10.77
C GLY A 20 10.16 13.10 -11.55
N LEU A 21 10.23 13.13 -12.89
CA LEU A 21 9.06 13.21 -13.78
C LEU A 21 8.15 11.97 -13.73
N TRP A 22 8.70 10.80 -13.38
CA TRP A 22 7.90 9.58 -13.23
C TRP A 22 6.99 9.68 -12.00
N ILE A 23 7.52 10.13 -10.87
CA ILE A 23 6.77 10.34 -9.62
C ILE A 23 5.65 11.36 -9.79
N GLU A 24 5.91 12.48 -10.47
CA GLU A 24 4.90 13.48 -10.81
C GLU A 24 3.72 12.86 -11.58
N ARG A 25 4.02 11.98 -12.54
CA ARG A 25 3.01 11.35 -13.39
C ARG A 25 2.20 10.28 -12.69
N TRP A 26 2.71 9.68 -11.63
CA TRP A 26 2.00 8.63 -10.89
C TRP A 26 1.26 9.16 -9.66
N ILE A 27 1.81 10.16 -8.97
CA ILE A 27 1.22 10.73 -7.75
C ILE A 27 0.24 11.87 -8.08
N PHE A 28 0.54 12.70 -9.08
CA PHE A 28 -0.24 13.89 -9.42
C PHE A 28 -0.83 13.83 -10.84
N SER A 29 -1.28 12.65 -11.29
CA SER A 29 -2.02 12.52 -12.55
C SER A 29 -3.45 13.02 -12.40
N THR A 30 -3.95 13.78 -13.36
CA THR A 30 -5.38 14.15 -13.47
C THR A 30 -6.17 13.19 -14.37
N ASN A 31 -5.52 12.16 -14.91
CA ASN A 31 -6.15 11.20 -15.80
C ASN A 31 -6.97 10.17 -15.01
N HIS A 32 -8.27 10.04 -15.36
CA HIS A 32 -9.19 9.11 -14.70
C HIS A 32 -8.77 7.63 -14.83
N LYS A 33 -8.02 7.28 -15.87
CA LYS A 33 -7.49 5.91 -16.05
C LYS A 33 -6.36 5.58 -15.07
N ASP A 34 -5.50 6.56 -14.78
CA ASP A 34 -4.38 6.39 -13.86
C ASP A 34 -4.91 6.38 -12.42
N ILE A 35 -5.82 7.29 -12.08
CA ILE A 35 -6.56 7.29 -10.80
C ILE A 35 -7.27 5.95 -10.59
N GLY A 36 -8.00 5.45 -11.60
CA GLY A 36 -8.75 4.20 -11.47
C GLY A 36 -7.83 2.99 -11.22
N THR A 37 -6.67 2.95 -11.88
CA THR A 37 -5.69 1.89 -11.67
C THR A 37 -5.15 1.90 -10.23
N TRP A 38 -4.87 3.08 -9.67
CA TRP A 38 -4.46 3.22 -8.28
C TRP A 38 -5.52 2.76 -7.28
N TYR A 39 -6.79 3.06 -7.51
CA TYR A 39 -7.89 2.59 -6.66
C TYR A 39 -8.01 1.06 -6.64
N ILE A 40 -7.88 0.41 -7.81
CA ILE A 40 -7.95 -1.06 -7.88
C ILE A 40 -6.77 -1.71 -7.15
N ILE A 41 -5.56 -1.18 -7.32
CA ILE A 41 -4.36 -1.70 -6.64
C ILE A 41 -4.52 -1.57 -5.12
N LEU A 42 -4.98 -0.40 -4.64
CA LEU A 42 -5.24 -0.19 -3.21
C LEU A 42 -6.37 -1.10 -2.70
N GLY A 43 -7.45 -1.27 -3.46
CA GLY A 43 -8.56 -2.16 -3.09
C GLY A 43 -8.14 -3.62 -2.94
N VAL A 44 -7.31 -4.14 -3.84
CA VAL A 44 -6.78 -5.51 -3.74
C VAL A 44 -5.87 -5.68 -2.53
N LEU A 45 -5.02 -4.69 -2.23
CA LEU A 45 -4.14 -4.71 -1.06
C LEU A 45 -4.95 -4.67 0.24
N MET A 46 -5.95 -3.80 0.33
CA MET A 46 -6.80 -3.68 1.50
C MET A 46 -7.69 -4.92 1.68
N GLY A 47 -8.16 -5.53 0.59
CA GLY A 47 -8.84 -6.83 0.64
C GLY A 47 -7.96 -7.96 1.18
N LEU A 48 -6.67 -7.99 0.83
CA LEU A 48 -5.73 -8.98 1.37
C LEU A 48 -5.46 -8.77 2.87
N VAL A 49 -5.40 -7.52 3.33
CA VAL A 49 -5.30 -7.19 4.76
C VAL A 49 -6.59 -7.51 5.51
N GLY A 50 -7.77 -7.22 4.93
CA GLY A 50 -9.06 -7.55 5.51
C GLY A 50 -9.26 -9.06 5.67
N THR A 51 -8.87 -9.85 4.68
CA THR A 51 -8.97 -11.32 4.72
C THR A 51 -8.02 -11.94 5.74
N SER A 52 -6.79 -11.44 5.86
CA SER A 52 -5.85 -11.95 6.89
C SER A 52 -6.38 -11.73 8.31
N LEU A 53 -6.97 -10.56 8.56
CA LEU A 53 -7.59 -10.24 9.85
C LEU A 53 -8.83 -11.11 10.12
N SER A 54 -9.61 -11.42 9.08
CA SER A 54 -10.74 -12.35 9.17
C SER A 54 -10.31 -13.77 9.55
N VAL A 55 -9.18 -14.25 9.01
CA VAL A 55 -8.61 -15.57 9.34
C VAL A 55 -8.11 -15.58 10.77
N LEU A 56 -7.47 -14.49 11.22
CA LEU A 56 -6.98 -14.36 12.61
C LEU A 56 -8.13 -14.46 13.63
N ILE A 57 -9.25 -13.77 13.40
CA ILE A 57 -10.45 -13.88 14.24
C ILE A 57 -10.98 -15.32 14.24
N ARG A 58 -11.01 -15.97 13.08
CA ARG A 58 -11.47 -17.36 12.94
C ARG A 58 -10.60 -18.36 13.70
N ILE A 59 -9.29 -18.14 13.73
CA ILE A 59 -8.35 -18.98 14.48
C ILE A 59 -8.57 -18.83 15.99
N GLU A 60 -8.72 -17.59 16.49
CA GLU A 60 -9.02 -17.33 17.91
C GLU A 60 -10.35 -18.00 18.34
N LEU A 61 -11.37 -18.01 17.48
CA LEU A 61 -12.63 -18.72 17.77
C LEU A 61 -12.52 -20.24 17.61
N SER A 62 -11.62 -20.75 16.77
CA SER A 62 -11.48 -22.18 16.48
C SER A 62 -10.69 -22.93 17.55
N SER A 63 -9.72 -22.30 18.20
CA SER A 63 -9.09 -22.85 19.40
C SER A 63 -9.89 -22.39 20.61
N GLY A 64 -10.57 -23.30 21.31
CA GLY A 64 -11.35 -22.99 22.52
C GLY A 64 -10.51 -22.53 23.73
N GLY A 65 -9.33 -21.96 23.51
CA GLY A 65 -8.45 -21.33 24.48
C GLY A 65 -7.80 -20.10 23.84
N SER A 66 -7.62 -19.03 24.62
CA SER A 66 -7.18 -17.76 24.07
C SER A 66 -5.73 -17.82 23.61
N ILE A 67 -5.49 -17.65 22.30
CA ILE A 67 -4.13 -17.60 21.73
C ILE A 67 -3.49 -16.24 22.05
N ILE A 68 -4.32 -15.21 22.18
CA ILE A 68 -3.88 -13.82 22.38
C ILE A 68 -4.02 -13.35 23.84
N GLY A 69 -4.92 -13.95 24.62
CA GLY A 69 -5.11 -13.71 26.05
C GLY A 69 -5.71 -12.35 26.43
N ASP A 70 -5.81 -11.41 25.50
CA ASP A 70 -6.26 -10.03 25.75
C ASP A 70 -7.53 -9.66 24.97
N SER A 71 -8.62 -9.51 25.73
CA SER A 71 -9.94 -9.09 25.25
C SER A 71 -9.98 -7.67 24.65
N ILE A 72 -9.06 -6.78 25.03
CA ILE A 72 -8.99 -5.42 24.46
C ILE A 72 -8.44 -5.46 23.04
N PHE A 73 -7.37 -6.22 22.83
CA PHE A 73 -6.77 -6.40 21.51
C PHE A 73 -7.74 -7.09 20.55
N TYR A 74 -8.47 -8.11 21.01
CA TYR A 74 -9.49 -8.78 20.18
C TYR A 74 -10.56 -7.80 19.65
N ASN A 75 -11.07 -6.93 20.52
CA ASN A 75 -12.07 -5.93 20.14
C ASN A 75 -11.49 -4.87 19.18
N ALA A 76 -10.22 -4.50 19.33
CA ALA A 76 -9.53 -3.62 18.40
C ALA A 76 -9.35 -4.27 17.01
N VAL A 77 -9.04 -5.57 16.97
CA VAL A 77 -8.87 -6.34 15.74
C VAL A 77 -10.19 -6.49 14.97
N ILE A 78 -11.30 -6.83 15.64
CA ILE A 78 -12.60 -7.01 14.96
C ILE A 78 -13.15 -5.68 14.42
N THR A 79 -12.93 -4.58 15.14
CA THR A 79 -13.31 -3.23 14.69
C THR A 79 -12.44 -2.77 13.52
N ALA A 80 -11.13 -3.02 13.56
CA ALA A 80 -10.25 -2.79 12.42
C ALA A 80 -10.63 -3.63 11.19
N HIS A 81 -11.04 -4.90 11.38
CA HIS A 81 -11.52 -5.75 10.29
C HIS A 81 -12.77 -5.18 9.61
N GLY A 82 -13.77 -4.77 10.40
CA GLY A 82 -14.99 -4.16 9.87
C GLY A 82 -14.72 -2.83 9.16
N LEU A 83 -13.83 -1.99 9.71
CA LEU A 83 -13.46 -0.71 9.11
C LEU A 83 -12.80 -0.90 7.74
N ILE A 84 -11.84 -1.82 7.62
CA ILE A 84 -11.12 -2.08 6.37
C ILE A 84 -12.07 -2.64 5.30
N MET A 85 -12.98 -3.55 5.66
CA MET A 85 -13.89 -4.18 4.70
C MET A 85 -15.00 -3.24 4.19
N ILE A 86 -15.35 -2.18 4.92
CA ILE A 86 -16.39 -1.22 4.52
C ILE A 86 -15.82 0.02 3.84
N PHE A 87 -14.68 0.55 4.31
CA PHE A 87 -14.15 1.83 3.83
C PHE A 87 -13.08 1.70 2.75
N PHE A 88 -12.40 0.57 2.66
CA PHE A 88 -11.24 0.39 1.78
C PHE A 88 -11.44 -0.67 0.68
N PHE A 89 -12.54 -1.42 0.71
CA PHE A 89 -12.96 -2.35 -0.33
C PHE A 89 -14.14 -1.76 -1.11
#